data_AF-A0A5J5NN31-F1
#
_entry.id   AF-A0A5J5NN31-F1
#
_cell.length_a   1.000
_cell.length_b   1.000
_cell.length_c   1.000
_cell.angle_alpha   90.00
_cell.angle_beta   90.00
_cell.angle_gamma   90.00
#
_symmetry.space_group_name_H-M   'P 1'
#
loop_
_entity.id
_entity.type
_entity.pdbx_description
1 polymer ?
#
loop_
_entity_poly.entity_id
_entity_poly.type
_entity_poly.pdbx_seq_one_letter_code
_entity_poly.pdbx_strand_id
1 'polypeptide(L)'
;MQNTVAKVTVVGSGISGSVCAATLARNGISVTLFYSARGPGGRMSQRREISEDGRELLFDHGAPYFTVTNPDVLSVVTEWESRGLVAEWKSNFGSFDCFTNKIVNIEHQVLVTIIILFVLHFFLLHLMVLLFVYLHGFILIIS
;
A
#
# COMPACT_ATOMS: atom_id res chain seq x y z
N MET A 1 1.55 -25.31 -32.77
CA MET A 1 0.63 -24.51 -31.94
C MET A 1 1.46 -23.44 -31.25
N GLN A 2 1.32 -22.16 -31.62
CA GLN A 2 1.96 -21.08 -30.85
C GLN A 2 1.36 -21.11 -29.45
N ASN A 3 2.18 -21.39 -28.45
CA ASN A 3 1.81 -21.22 -27.06
C ASN A 3 1.76 -19.71 -26.80
N THR A 4 0.62 -19.08 -27.05
CA THR A 4 0.43 -17.66 -26.76
C THR A 4 0.45 -17.51 -25.25
N VAL A 5 1.60 -17.17 -24.69
CA VAL A 5 1.72 -16.77 -23.29
C VAL A 5 0.81 -15.55 -23.12
N ALA A 6 -0.29 -15.71 -22.39
CA ALA A 6 -1.25 -14.65 -22.18
C ALA A 6 -0.56 -13.47 -21.49
N LYS A 7 -0.52 -12.31 -22.18
CA LYS A 7 -0.06 -11.05 -21.59
C LYS A 7 -1.27 -10.33 -21.03
N VAL A 8 -1.23 -10.01 -19.74
CA VAL A 8 -2.33 -9.35 -19.04
C VAL A 8 -1.97 -7.89 -18.76
N THR A 9 -2.91 -7.00 -19.02
CA THR A 9 -2.79 -5.60 -18.64
C THR A 9 -3.69 -5.32 -17.45
N VAL A 10 -3.14 -4.74 -16.39
CA VAL A 10 -3.88 -4.26 -15.22
C VAL A 10 -3.89 -2.74 -15.23
N VAL A 11 -5.08 -2.15 -15.10
CA VAL A 11 -5.25 -0.69 -15.03
C VAL A 11 -5.62 -0.31 -13.59
N GLY A 12 -4.75 0.47 -12.95
CA GLY A 12 -4.85 0.89 -11.56
C GLY A 12 -3.83 0.21 -10.66
N SER A 13 -2.91 0.96 -10.06
CA SER A 13 -1.93 0.46 -9.07
C SER A 13 -2.34 0.75 -7.63
N GLY A 14 -3.64 0.70 -7.33
CA GLY A 14 -4.14 0.65 -5.95
C GLY A 14 -3.96 -0.75 -5.34
N ILE A 15 -4.43 -0.97 -4.11
CA ILE A 15 -4.29 -2.28 -3.43
C ILE A 15 -4.83 -3.45 -4.27
N SER A 16 -6.02 -3.31 -4.85
CA SER A 16 -6.66 -4.37 -5.64
C SER A 16 -5.89 -4.70 -6.91
N GLY A 17 -5.49 -3.69 -7.68
CA GLY A 17 -4.73 -3.89 -8.92
C GLY A 17 -3.32 -4.41 -8.64
N SER A 18 -2.69 -3.96 -7.56
CA SER A 18 -1.38 -4.46 -7.13
C SER A 18 -1.43 -5.92 -6.69
N VAL A 19 -2.46 -6.32 -5.92
CA VAL A 19 -2.69 -7.72 -5.54
C VAL A 19 -2.99 -8.58 -6.76
N CYS A 20 -3.84 -8.11 -7.68
CA CYS A 20 -4.13 -8.81 -8.93
C CYS A 20 -2.87 -9.05 -9.77
N ALA A 21 -2.10 -7.98 -10.02
CA ALA A 21 -0.86 -8.07 -10.79
C ALA A 21 0.18 -8.98 -10.13
N ALA A 22 0.35 -8.88 -8.81
CA ALA A 22 1.27 -9.74 -8.06
C ALA A 22 0.85 -11.21 -8.10
N THR A 23 -0.44 -11.52 -7.94
CA THR A 23 -0.96 -12.88 -8.01
C THR A 23 -0.76 -13.49 -9.40
N LEU A 24 -1.07 -12.75 -10.45
CA LEU A 24 -0.84 -13.20 -11.83
C LEU A 24 0.65 -13.44 -12.11
N ALA A 25 1.52 -12.50 -11.72
CA ALA A 25 2.96 -12.64 -11.90
C ALA A 25 3.55 -13.83 -11.14
N ARG A 26 3.08 -14.09 -9.91
CA ARG A 26 3.48 -15.28 -9.12
C ARG A 26 3.10 -16.60 -9.80
N ASN A 27 2.08 -16.60 -10.65
CA ASN A 27 1.68 -17.76 -11.45
C ASN A 27 2.34 -17.80 -12.84
N GLY A 28 3.41 -17.01 -13.06
CA GLY A 28 4.17 -17.00 -14.31
C GLY A 28 3.50 -16.27 -15.48
N ILE A 29 2.43 -15.51 -15.21
CA ILE A 29 1.73 -14.74 -16.24
C ILE A 29 2.44 -13.40 -16.43
N SER A 30 2.71 -13.02 -17.67
CA SER A 30 3.31 -11.72 -17.99
C SER A 30 2.27 -10.61 -17.75
N VAL A 31 2.56 -9.68 -16.85
CA VAL A 31 1.65 -8.58 -16.48
C VAL A 31 2.30 -7.21 -16.72
N THR A 32 1.54 -6.29 -17.31
CA THR A 32 1.86 -4.86 -17.36
C THR A 32 0.84 -4.07 -16.55
N LEU A 33 1.32 -3.29 -15.57
CA LEU A 33 0.48 -2.45 -14.70
C LEU A 33 0.56 -0.99 -15.15
N PHE A 34 -0.60 -0.36 -15.40
CA PHE A 34 -0.70 1.05 -15.73
C PHE A 34 -1.39 1.82 -14.62
N TYR A 35 -0.95 3.04 -14.36
CA TYR A 35 -1.61 3.97 -13.46
C TYR A 35 -1.43 5.40 -13.93
N SER A 36 -2.44 6.24 -13.74
CA SER A 36 -2.44 7.62 -14.21
C SER A 36 -1.73 8.59 -13.27
N ALA A 37 -1.57 8.23 -11.99
CA ALA A 37 -0.87 9.10 -11.04
C ALA A 37 0.65 8.87 -11.06
N ARG A 38 1.38 9.79 -10.41
CA ARG A 38 2.85 9.81 -10.39
C ARG A 38 3.50 8.64 -9.64
N GLY A 39 2.74 7.91 -8.82
CA GLY A 39 3.25 6.80 -8.03
C GLY A 39 2.14 5.82 -7.65
N PRO A 40 2.50 4.62 -7.18
CA PRO A 40 1.54 3.58 -6.81
C PRO A 40 0.81 3.90 -5.50
N GLY A 41 -0.21 3.10 -5.17
CA GLY A 41 -0.92 3.14 -3.88
C GLY A 41 -2.40 3.55 -4.00
N GLY A 42 -2.75 4.38 -4.98
CA GLY A 42 -4.14 4.83 -5.15
C GLY A 42 -4.64 5.57 -3.91
N ARG A 43 -5.80 5.16 -3.38
CA ARG A 43 -6.38 5.74 -2.15
C ARG A 43 -5.55 5.47 -0.89
N MET A 44 -4.55 4.59 -0.94
CA MET A 44 -3.61 4.36 0.17
C MET A 44 -2.29 5.12 -0.03
N SER A 45 -2.20 6.01 -1.02
CA SER A 45 -1.01 6.85 -1.18
C SER A 45 -1.01 8.01 -0.17
N GLN A 46 0.18 8.38 0.29
CA GLN A 46 0.36 9.52 1.17
C GLN A 46 0.65 10.78 0.36
N ARG A 47 0.08 11.91 0.79
CA ARG A 47 0.45 13.22 0.29
C ARG A 47 1.65 13.73 1.07
N ARG A 48 2.68 14.16 0.36
CA ARG A 48 3.89 14.77 0.93
C ARG A 48 3.75 16.28 0.92
N GLU A 49 4.05 16.90 2.05
CA GLU A 49 4.13 18.36 2.20
C GLU A 49 5.40 18.71 2.97
N ILE A 50 5.93 19.92 2.73
CA ILE A 50 7.07 20.44 3.49
C ILE A 50 6.53 21.56 4.39
N SER A 51 6.71 21.44 5.70
CA SER A 51 6.34 22.48 6.64
C SER A 51 7.26 23.70 6.55
N GLU A 52 6.85 24.81 7.15
CA GLU A 52 7.63 26.07 7.16
C GLU A 52 9.03 25.90 7.77
N ASP A 53 9.20 24.97 8.70
CA ASP A 53 10.48 24.62 9.32
C ASP A 53 11.28 23.55 8.54
N GLY A 54 10.82 23.19 7.33
CA GLY A 54 11.51 22.29 6.41
C GLY A 54 11.32 20.80 6.67
N ARG A 55 10.47 20.40 7.63
CA ARG A 55 10.18 18.98 7.88
C ARG A 55 9.25 18.42 6.80
N GLU A 56 9.52 17.19 6.38
CA GLU A 56 8.60 16.44 5.52
C GLU A 56 7.45 15.88 6.35
N LEU A 57 6.23 16.17 5.92
CA LEU A 57 4.99 15.70 6.51
C LEU A 57 4.28 14.77 5.52
N LEU A 58 3.77 13.65 6.02
CA LEU A 58 3.07 12.63 5.26
C LEU A 58 1.61 12.58 5.72
N PHE A 59 0.68 12.71 4.78
CA PHE A 59 -0.76 12.76 5.07
C PHE A 59 -1.53 11.67 4.33
N ASP A 60 -2.22 10.83 5.09
CA ASP A 60 -3.11 9.78 4.57
C ASP A 60 -4.54 10.31 4.38
N HIS A 61 -4.79 11.01 3.28
CA HIS A 61 -6.12 11.59 3.00
C HIS A 61 -7.16 10.56 2.52
N GLY A 62 -6.73 9.43 1.98
CA GLY A 62 -7.63 8.43 1.41
C GLY A 62 -8.04 7.37 2.42
N ALA A 63 -7.11 6.49 2.79
CA ALA A 63 -7.34 5.41 3.74
C ALA A 63 -6.34 5.53 4.91
N PRO A 64 -6.73 6.19 6.02
CA PRO A 64 -5.85 6.39 7.18
C PRO A 64 -5.59 5.11 7.99
N TYR A 65 -6.53 4.16 7.93
CA TYR A 65 -6.42 2.85 8.57
C TYR A 65 -7.34 1.85 7.85
N PHE A 66 -7.19 0.58 8.17
CA PHE A 66 -8.08 -0.48 7.73
C PHE A 66 -8.28 -1.51 8.84
N THR A 67 -9.36 -2.29 8.72
CA THR A 67 -9.62 -3.44 9.58
C THR A 67 -9.52 -4.71 8.76
N VAL A 68 -9.17 -5.81 9.42
CA VAL A 68 -9.03 -7.11 8.78
C VAL A 68 -9.99 -8.08 9.45
N THR A 69 -10.94 -8.59 8.68
CA THR A 69 -11.91 -9.60 9.13
C THR A 69 -11.69 -10.96 8.47
N ASN A 70 -11.00 -10.99 7.32
CA ASN A 70 -10.70 -12.21 6.59
C ASN A 70 -9.37 -12.83 7.08
N PRO A 71 -9.35 -14.10 7.54
CA PRO A 71 -8.14 -14.79 7.99
C PRO A 71 -7.01 -14.84 6.95
N ASP A 72 -7.34 -15.00 5.67
CA ASP A 72 -6.33 -15.04 4.60
C ASP A 72 -5.62 -13.68 4.48
N VAL A 73 -6.39 -12.59 4.61
CA VAL A 73 -5.84 -11.22 4.61
C VAL A 73 -5.05 -10.97 5.89
N LEU A 74 -5.48 -11.53 7.02
CA LEU A 74 -4.76 -11.40 8.29
C LEU A 74 -3.35 -11.98 8.19
N SER A 75 -3.19 -13.15 7.56
CA SER A 75 -1.87 -13.75 7.36
C SER A 75 -0.89 -12.84 6.60
N VAL A 76 -1.40 -12.16 5.57
CA VAL A 76 -0.63 -11.20 4.77
C VAL A 76 -0.27 -9.96 5.59
N VAL A 77 -1.22 -9.47 6.41
CA VAL A 77 -1.01 -8.29 7.25
C VAL A 77 -0.03 -8.58 8.39
N THR A 78 -0.07 -9.77 9.00
CA THR A 78 0.94 -10.21 9.97
C THR A 78 2.32 -10.31 9.33
N GLU A 79 2.43 -10.79 8.09
CA GLU A 79 3.70 -10.78 7.36
C GLU A 79 4.19 -9.34 7.18
N TRP A 80 3.32 -8.42 6.75
CA TRP A 80 3.66 -7.00 6.59
C TRP A 80 4.08 -6.35 7.92
N GLU A 81 3.40 -6.66 9.02
CA GLU A 81 3.74 -6.16 10.34
C GLU A 81 5.10 -6.69 10.80
N SER A 82 5.38 -7.98 10.61
CA SER A 82 6.70 -8.58 10.94
C SER A 82 7.85 -7.94 10.17
N ARG A 83 7.54 -7.34 9.02
CA ARG A 83 8.48 -6.62 8.14
C ARG A 83 8.48 -5.11 8.38
N GLY A 84 7.70 -4.61 9.33
CA GLY A 84 7.59 -3.18 9.65
C GLY A 84 6.88 -2.34 8.58
N LEU A 85 6.08 -2.96 7.70
CA LEU A 85 5.35 -2.27 6.62
C LEU A 85 3.98 -1.74 7.06
N VAL A 86 3.45 -2.26 8.16
CA VAL A 86 2.21 -1.82 8.82
C VAL A 86 2.40 -1.95 10.33
N ALA A 87 1.56 -1.29 11.11
CA ALA A 87 1.50 -1.54 12.54
C ALA A 87 0.10 -1.30 13.09
N GLU A 88 -0.17 -1.89 14.24
CA GLU A 88 -1.36 -1.60 15.02
C GLU A 88 -1.42 -0.12 15.43
N TRP A 89 -2.55 0.53 15.11
CA TRP A 89 -2.88 1.86 15.58
C TRP A 89 -3.62 1.81 16.89
N LYS A 90 -2.91 2.21 17.95
CA LYS A 90 -3.45 2.32 19.30
C LYS A 90 -3.90 3.76 19.53
N SER A 91 -5.16 4.04 19.22
CA SER A 91 -5.75 5.38 19.40
C SER A 91 -7.10 5.32 20.10
N ASN A 92 -7.43 6.44 20.74
CA ASN A 92 -8.73 6.65 21.35
C ASN A 92 -9.63 7.33 20.33
N PHE A 93 -10.76 6.71 20.03
CA PHE A 93 -11.78 7.28 19.18
C PHE A 93 -12.85 7.89 20.07
N GLY A 94 -13.41 9.03 19.66
CA GLY A 94 -14.50 9.67 20.38
C GLY A 94 -15.37 10.45 19.40
N SER A 95 -16.62 10.66 19.79
CA SER A 95 -17.57 11.46 19.03
C SER A 95 -17.64 12.86 19.61
N PHE A 96 -17.53 13.89 18.76
CA PHE A 96 -17.74 15.26 19.21
C PHE A 96 -19.23 15.60 19.14
N ASP A 97 -19.82 15.95 20.29
CA ASP A 97 -21.18 16.48 20.38
C ASP A 97 -21.15 18.01 20.30
N CYS A 98 -21.71 18.55 19.22
CA CYS A 98 -21.74 19.98 18.94
C CYS A 98 -22.73 20.76 19.82
N PHE A 99 -23.73 20.11 20.42
CA PHE A 99 -24.69 20.79 21.29
C PHE A 99 -24.12 21.00 22.69
N THR A 100 -23.39 20.01 23.20
CA THR A 100 -22.77 20.09 24.52
C THR A 100 -21.32 20.58 24.49
N ASN A 101 -20.72 20.71 23.29
CA ASN A 101 -19.30 21.00 23.07
C ASN A 101 -18.37 20.04 23.82
N LYS A 102 -18.75 18.76 23.90
CA LYS A 102 -18.00 17.72 24.61
C LYS A 102 -17.68 16.55 23.69
N ILE A 103 -16.55 15.91 23.95
CA ILE A 103 -16.24 14.59 23.37
C ILE A 103 -16.94 13.54 24.23
N VAL A 104 -17.72 12.69 23.60
CA VAL A 104 -18.49 11.59 24.19
C VAL A 104 -18.10 10.28 23.52
N ASN A 105 -18.49 9.14 24.11
CA ASN A 105 -18.26 7.79 23.57
C ASN A 105 -16.78 7.52 23.24
N ILE A 106 -15.90 7.70 24.23
CA ILE A 106 -14.48 7.40 24.06
C ILE A 106 -14.30 5.89 24.07
N GLU A 107 -13.95 5.33 22.91
CA GLU A 107 -13.66 3.91 22.72
C GLU A 107 -12.19 3.70 22.40
N HIS A 108 -11.61 2.68 23.03
CA HIS A 108 -10.34 2.11 22.59
C HIS A 108 -10.63 1.17 21.42
N GLN A 109 -10.29 1.60 20.21
CA GLN A 109 -10.34 0.74 19.03
C GLN A 109 -8.92 0.33 18.65
N VAL A 110 -8.74 -0.97 18.44
CA VAL A 110 -7.52 -1.54 17.87
C VAL A 110 -7.73 -1.60 16.36
N LEU A 111 -7.03 -0.74 15.63
CA LEU A 111 -7.09 -0.69 14.18
C LEU A 111 -5.70 -1.01 13.62
N VAL A 112 -5.60 -1.40 12.35
CA VAL A 112 -4.31 -1.50 11.69
C VAL A 112 -4.10 -0.21 10.91
N THR A 113 -3.07 0.56 11.27
CA THR A 113 -2.64 1.68 10.44
C THR A 113 -1.63 1.19 9.43
N ILE A 114 -1.75 1.75 8.23
CA ILE A 114 -0.72 1.58 7.22
C ILE A 114 0.42 2.52 7.59
N ILE A 115 1.43 2.04 8.31
CA ILE A 115 2.69 2.78 8.44
C ILE A 115 3.41 2.67 7.10
N ILE A 116 3.11 3.55 6.15
CA ILE A 116 3.89 3.65 4.92
C ILE A 116 5.20 4.41 5.21
N LEU A 117 5.98 3.95 6.20
CA LEU A 117 7.41 4.01 6.02
C LEU A 117 7.72 3.00 4.91
N PHE A 118 8.20 3.47 3.75
CA PHE A 118 8.85 2.63 2.73
C PHE A 118 8.01 1.84 1.70
N VAL A 119 6.74 2.17 1.41
CA VAL A 119 6.06 1.53 0.24
C VAL A 119 6.69 1.97 -1.10
N LEU A 120 7.32 3.14 -1.17
CA LEU A 120 8.06 3.54 -2.37
C LEU A 120 9.38 2.78 -2.54
N HIS A 121 10.04 2.34 -1.46
CA HIS A 121 11.29 1.60 -1.59
C HIS A 121 11.04 0.11 -1.80
N PHE A 122 10.05 -0.49 -1.11
CA PHE A 122 9.92 -1.95 -1.06
C PHE A 122 9.00 -2.56 -2.12
N PHE A 123 7.93 -1.85 -2.54
CA PHE A 123 7.10 -2.34 -3.65
C PHE A 123 7.88 -2.26 -4.98
N LEU A 124 8.75 -1.25 -5.10
CA LEU A 124 9.78 -1.21 -6.13
C LEU A 124 10.86 -2.26 -5.87
N LEU A 125 11.37 -2.49 -4.65
CA LEU A 125 12.43 -3.51 -4.47
C LEU A 125 11.98 -4.94 -4.81
N HIS A 126 10.77 -5.37 -4.42
CA HIS A 126 10.31 -6.73 -4.74
C HIS A 126 9.83 -6.87 -6.19
N LEU A 127 9.19 -5.85 -6.75
CA LEU A 127 8.81 -5.87 -8.17
C LEU A 127 10.03 -5.70 -9.08
N MET A 128 11.01 -4.88 -8.70
CA MET A 128 12.30 -4.74 -9.39
C MET A 128 13.12 -6.01 -9.24
N VAL A 129 13.21 -6.66 -8.07
CA VAL A 129 13.94 -7.94 -7.97
C VAL A 129 13.30 -9.01 -8.86
N LEU A 130 11.97 -9.09 -8.96
CA LEU A 130 11.31 -10.00 -9.91
C LEU A 130 11.49 -9.59 -11.39
N LEU A 131 11.42 -8.30 -11.72
CA LEU A 131 11.56 -7.81 -13.10
C LEU A 131 13.01 -7.87 -13.60
N PHE A 132 13.98 -7.67 -12.69
CA PHE A 132 15.42 -7.67 -12.96
C PHE A 132 15.98 -9.10 -13.07
N VAL A 133 15.42 -10.06 -12.34
CA VAL A 133 15.70 -11.49 -12.54
C VAL A 133 15.08 -12.00 -13.85
N TYR A 134 13.97 -11.39 -14.31
CA TYR A 134 13.24 -11.88 -15.48
C TYR A 134 13.72 -11.32 -16.83
N LEU A 135 14.19 -10.06 -16.88
CA LEU A 135 14.55 -9.45 -18.18
C LEU A 135 16.03 -9.54 -18.52
N HIS A 136 16.95 -9.01 -17.71
CA HIS A 136 18.36 -8.92 -18.09
C HIS A 136 19.22 -8.70 -16.85
N GLY A 137 20.30 -9.48 -16.68
CA GLY A 137 21.30 -9.21 -15.64
C GLY A 137 21.80 -7.76 -15.73
N PHE A 138 21.40 -6.93 -14.76
CA PHE A 138 21.74 -5.50 -14.59
C PHE A 138 21.15 -4.56 -15.67
N ILE A 139 20.59 -3.36 -15.42
CA ILE A 139 21.04 -2.19 -14.63
C ILE A 139 19.84 -1.32 -14.18
N LEU A 140 20.03 -0.71 -13.00
CA LEU A 140 19.28 0.32 -12.30
C LEU A 140 19.29 1.69 -13.03
N ILE A 141 18.15 2.38 -13.14
CA ILE A 141 18.12 3.86 -13.16
C ILE A 141 16.98 4.33 -12.26
N ILE A 142 17.36 4.99 -11.18
CA ILE A 142 16.49 5.67 -10.21
C ILE A 142 16.40 7.13 -10.63
N SER A 143 15.22 7.75 -10.57
CA SER A 143 15.06 9.18 -10.32
C SER A 143 13.96 9.39 -9.28
#